data_AF-A0A7S2JN01-F1
#
_entry.id   AF-A0A7S2JN01-F1
#
_cell.length_a   1.000
_cell.length_b   1.000
_cell.length_c   1.000
_cell.angle_alpha   90.00
_cell.angle_beta   90.00
_cell.angle_gamma   90.00
#
_symmetry.space_group_name_H-M   'P 1'
#
loop_
_entity.id
_entity.type
_entity.pdbx_description
1 polymer ?
#
loop_
_entity_poly.entity_id
_entity_poly.type
_entity_poly.pdbx_seq_one_letter_code
_entity_poly.pdbx_strand_id
1 'polypeptide(L)'
;YQTGWGSAAVHFCPHGTGGAWSTETCDDVPGAPGWKVASLAGAATGAEFVVRNGDSTQWDNPPPEVGGQNYRTPVAPALGYTLRHGRLMRLADSKPVMIVSDLDHTMVGHEHDGDNGRLREFQAQWLGRYAFGGSALVYSTGRNKADALAVALERTLLRPKLLICAVGTEVYEVPEDLPLEGTWAESAERISLNAEWTKMMQETFDREAVEATLKAKFPKFETRGCPETDPYRIPTAYEVDDNLEGNIRAVREALGPDVEVVVSGGVEWKLVDFCSSRAGKMGACQFAGRLLGFPAERTLVCGDSGNDESMYRCPGVRGVAVGNSLPELVAALRGMAEQGPEAVRQGASFATRAKGEVLYASEP
;
A
#
# COMPACT_ATOMS: atom_id res chain seq x y z
N TYR A 1 -14.37 8.71 -14.60
CA TYR A 1 -13.96 8.53 -16.00
C TYR A 1 -12.55 9.07 -16.15
N GLN A 2 -11.59 8.28 -16.59
CA GLN A 2 -10.25 8.80 -16.88
C GLN A 2 -10.13 9.11 -18.36
N THR A 3 -9.65 10.30 -18.70
CA THR A 3 -9.52 10.75 -20.09
C THR A 3 -8.36 11.72 -20.25
N GLY A 4 -7.82 11.80 -21.47
CA GLY A 4 -6.86 12.84 -21.85
C GLY A 4 -7.55 14.17 -22.24
N TRP A 5 -8.88 14.23 -22.24
CA TRP A 5 -9.60 15.43 -22.64
C TRP A 5 -9.64 16.49 -21.52
N GLY A 6 -9.42 17.76 -21.91
CA GLY A 6 -9.55 18.89 -20.99
C GLY A 6 -10.97 19.03 -20.40
N SER A 7 -11.99 18.71 -21.19
CA SER A 7 -13.39 18.63 -20.75
C SER A 7 -14.11 17.46 -21.43
N ALA A 8 -15.08 16.89 -20.72
CA ALA A 8 -15.85 15.73 -21.17
C ALA A 8 -17.32 15.86 -20.76
N ALA A 9 -18.21 15.17 -21.47
CA ALA A 9 -19.62 15.06 -21.13
C ALA A 9 -20.13 13.64 -21.36
N VAL A 10 -21.00 13.16 -20.49
CA VAL A 10 -21.64 11.85 -20.62
C VAL A 10 -22.98 12.03 -21.32
N HIS A 11 -23.14 11.43 -22.49
CA HIS A 11 -24.43 11.33 -23.19
C HIS A 11 -25.07 9.99 -22.83
N PHE A 12 -26.26 10.01 -22.21
CA PHE A 12 -26.83 8.83 -21.56
C PHE A 12 -28.35 8.75 -21.69
N CYS A 13 -28.86 7.53 -21.62
CA CYS A 13 -30.27 7.19 -21.48
C CYS A 13 -30.43 6.33 -20.22
N PRO A 14 -31.13 6.80 -19.17
CA PRO A 14 -31.45 5.97 -18.01
C PRO A 14 -32.24 4.71 -18.39
N HIS A 15 -32.06 3.61 -17.65
CA HIS A 15 -32.88 2.42 -17.86
C HIS A 15 -34.35 2.69 -17.51
N GLY A 16 -35.28 2.19 -18.32
CA GLY A 16 -36.72 2.28 -18.06
C GLY A 16 -37.41 3.58 -18.48
N THR A 17 -36.71 4.53 -19.12
CA THR A 17 -37.27 5.82 -19.56
C THR A 17 -37.78 5.85 -21.01
N GLY A 18 -37.88 4.68 -21.67
CA GLY A 18 -38.37 4.60 -23.04
C GLY A 18 -37.44 5.20 -24.11
N GLY A 19 -36.15 5.38 -23.80
CA GLY A 19 -35.13 5.77 -24.79
C GLY A 19 -34.81 7.28 -24.83
N ALA A 20 -35.20 8.07 -23.83
CA ALA A 20 -34.86 9.49 -23.77
C ALA A 20 -33.39 9.71 -23.40
N TRP A 21 -32.62 10.29 -24.33
CA TRP A 21 -31.21 10.63 -24.13
C TRP A 21 -31.03 12.04 -23.57
N SER A 22 -30.07 12.20 -22.68
CA SER A 22 -29.68 13.45 -22.03
C SER A 22 -28.14 13.56 -22.00
N THR A 23 -27.62 14.73 -21.67
CA THR A 23 -26.17 14.94 -21.56
C THR A 23 -25.84 15.67 -20.28
N GLU A 24 -24.88 15.14 -19.52
CA GLU A 24 -24.31 15.80 -18.34
C GLU A 24 -22.84 16.13 -18.58
N THR A 25 -22.43 17.35 -18.24
CA THR A 25 -21.01 17.73 -18.26
C THR A 25 -20.28 17.06 -17.12
N CYS A 26 -19.01 16.67 -17.34
CA CYS A 26 -18.17 16.15 -16.28
C CYS A 26 -17.38 17.26 -15.59
N ASP A 27 -17.31 17.18 -14.27
CA ASP A 27 -16.42 17.96 -13.42
C ASP A 27 -15.08 17.23 -13.21
N ASP A 28 -14.07 17.94 -12.72
CA ASP A 28 -12.82 17.34 -12.24
C ASP A 28 -13.04 16.61 -10.91
N VAL A 29 -12.38 15.45 -10.75
CA VAL A 29 -12.39 14.72 -9.48
C VAL A 29 -11.36 15.33 -8.53
N PRO A 30 -11.77 15.84 -7.35
CA PRO A 30 -10.82 16.36 -6.36
C PRO A 30 -9.78 15.31 -5.95
N GLY A 31 -8.51 15.70 -5.94
CA GLY A 31 -7.40 14.80 -5.56
C GLY A 31 -7.07 13.69 -6.56
N ALA A 32 -7.62 13.76 -7.77
CA ALA A 32 -7.33 12.82 -8.86
C ALA A 32 -7.22 13.56 -10.22
N PRO A 33 -6.12 14.30 -10.45
CA PRO A 33 -5.89 14.96 -11.74
C PRO A 33 -6.04 14.01 -12.92
N GLY A 34 -6.70 14.46 -13.99
CA GLY A 34 -7.01 13.65 -15.18
C GLY A 34 -8.23 12.74 -15.06
N TRP A 35 -8.88 12.71 -13.89
CA TRP A 35 -10.15 12.03 -13.68
C TRP A 35 -11.32 13.01 -13.69
N LYS A 36 -12.39 12.59 -14.36
CA LYS A 36 -13.64 13.32 -14.56
C LYS A 36 -14.81 12.58 -13.91
N VAL A 37 -15.81 13.30 -13.42
CA VAL A 37 -17.02 12.75 -12.77
C VAL A 37 -18.29 13.46 -13.25
N ALA A 38 -19.38 12.71 -13.41
CA ALA A 38 -20.71 13.25 -13.70
C ALA A 38 -21.77 12.48 -12.91
N SER A 39 -22.78 13.19 -12.42
CA SER A 39 -23.95 12.59 -11.77
C SER A 39 -25.10 12.50 -12.76
N LEU A 40 -25.53 11.29 -13.10
CA LEU A 40 -26.53 11.05 -14.14
C LEU A 40 -27.95 11.09 -13.56
N ALA A 41 -28.69 12.17 -13.83
CA ALA A 41 -30.06 12.35 -13.34
C ALA A 41 -31.00 11.23 -13.83
N GLY A 42 -31.81 10.67 -12.93
CA GLY A 42 -32.75 9.60 -13.27
C GLY A 42 -32.13 8.21 -13.54
N ALA A 43 -30.80 8.08 -13.48
CA ALA A 43 -30.06 6.85 -13.75
C ALA A 43 -29.67 6.07 -12.48
N ALA A 44 -30.47 6.19 -11.41
CA ALA A 44 -30.22 5.52 -10.12
C ALA A 44 -30.19 3.98 -10.24
N THR A 45 -30.94 3.41 -11.17
CA THR A 45 -30.95 1.97 -11.49
C THR A 45 -30.09 1.63 -12.70
N GLY A 46 -29.25 2.56 -13.16
CA GLY A 46 -28.36 2.41 -14.30
C GLY A 46 -28.78 3.14 -15.57
N ALA A 47 -27.92 3.07 -16.58
CA ALA A 47 -28.04 3.78 -17.85
C ALA A 47 -27.30 3.06 -18.97
N GLU A 48 -27.70 3.37 -20.19
CA GLU A 48 -26.89 3.25 -21.40
C GLU A 48 -26.21 4.60 -21.67
N PHE A 49 -24.93 4.63 -22.04
CA PHE A 49 -24.22 5.90 -22.24
C PHE A 49 -22.98 5.79 -23.13
N VAL A 50 -22.52 6.94 -23.62
CA VAL A 50 -21.21 7.17 -24.25
C VAL A 50 -20.62 8.45 -23.70
N VAL A 51 -19.31 8.62 -23.80
CA VAL A 51 -18.65 9.85 -23.36
C VAL A 51 -18.15 10.61 -24.59
N ARG A 52 -18.23 11.94 -24.57
CA ARG A 52 -17.68 12.79 -25.62
C ARG A 52 -16.76 13.85 -25.03
N ASN A 53 -15.83 14.35 -25.83
CA ASN A 53 -15.06 15.53 -25.47
C ASN A 53 -15.96 16.79 -25.47
N GLY A 54 -15.45 17.88 -24.88
CA GLY A 54 -16.22 19.11 -24.68
C GLY A 54 -16.83 19.71 -25.96
N ASP A 55 -16.09 19.67 -27.07
CA ASP A 55 -16.53 20.19 -28.38
C ASP A 55 -17.34 19.19 -29.22
N SER A 56 -17.55 17.96 -28.72
CA SER A 56 -18.30 16.87 -29.38
C SER A 56 -17.69 16.32 -30.67
N THR A 57 -16.41 16.59 -30.94
CA THR A 57 -15.71 16.08 -32.12
C THR A 57 -15.21 14.64 -31.94
N GLN A 58 -15.05 14.18 -30.70
CA GLN A 58 -14.59 12.83 -30.38
C GLN A 58 -15.54 12.14 -29.40
N TRP A 59 -15.70 10.83 -29.60
CA TRP A 59 -16.57 9.98 -28.79
C TRP A 59 -15.78 8.76 -28.30
N ASP A 60 -16.00 8.43 -27.03
CA ASP A 60 -15.51 7.24 -26.35
C ASP A 60 -16.69 6.27 -26.25
N ASN A 61 -16.63 5.27 -27.11
CA ASN A 61 -17.57 4.16 -27.20
C ASN A 61 -16.89 2.90 -26.64
N PRO A 62 -17.65 1.87 -26.22
CA PRO A 62 -17.08 0.60 -25.83
C PRO A 62 -16.15 0.04 -26.92
N PRO A 63 -15.02 -0.55 -26.55
CA PRO A 63 -14.14 -1.16 -27.52
C PRO A 63 -14.83 -2.41 -28.13
N PRO A 64 -14.45 -2.81 -29.36
CA PRO A 64 -15.13 -3.87 -30.10
C PRO A 64 -15.30 -5.18 -29.31
N GLU A 65 -14.32 -5.53 -28.48
CA GLU A 65 -14.30 -6.72 -27.63
C GLU A 65 -15.37 -6.73 -26.51
N VAL A 66 -15.84 -5.57 -26.07
CA VAL A 66 -16.94 -5.46 -25.07
C VAL A 66 -18.30 -5.63 -25.76
N GLY A 67 -18.39 -5.27 -27.04
CA GLY A 67 -19.60 -5.37 -27.86
C GLY A 67 -20.62 -4.25 -27.60
N GLY A 68 -21.43 -3.96 -28.62
CA GLY A 68 -22.45 -2.90 -28.59
C GLY A 68 -21.94 -1.52 -29.03
N GLN A 69 -22.84 -0.54 -29.16
CA GLN A 69 -22.51 0.83 -29.56
C GLN A 69 -22.25 1.76 -28.36
N ASN A 70 -22.77 1.41 -27.18
CA ASN A 70 -22.80 2.25 -25.98
C ASN A 70 -22.47 1.43 -24.73
N TYR A 71 -21.84 2.06 -23.74
CA TYR A 71 -21.63 1.45 -22.42
C TYR A 71 -22.98 1.22 -21.73
N ARG A 72 -23.08 0.15 -20.93
CA ARG A 72 -24.28 -0.16 -20.16
C ARG A 72 -23.91 -0.52 -18.73
N THR A 73 -24.54 0.14 -17.76
CA THR A 73 -24.47 -0.33 -16.37
C THR A 73 -25.55 -1.40 -16.13
N PRO A 74 -25.31 -2.36 -15.21
CA PRO A 74 -26.34 -3.28 -14.75
C PRO A 74 -27.57 -2.56 -14.19
N VAL A 75 -28.75 -3.16 -14.34
CA VAL A 75 -30.01 -2.62 -13.80
C VAL A 75 -30.09 -2.85 -12.28
N ALA A 76 -29.31 -2.10 -11.52
CA ALA A 76 -29.25 -2.19 -10.06
C ALA A 76 -28.73 -0.88 -9.45
N PRO A 77 -29.16 -0.51 -8.23
CA PRO A 77 -28.54 0.58 -7.48
C PRO A 77 -27.05 0.34 -7.27
N ALA A 78 -26.25 1.39 -7.35
CA ALA A 78 -24.81 1.38 -7.07
C ALA A 78 -24.35 2.75 -6.57
N LEU A 79 -23.26 2.82 -5.80
CA LEU A 79 -22.63 4.10 -5.47
C LEU A 79 -22.10 4.83 -6.70
N GLY A 80 -21.64 4.10 -7.71
CA GLY A 80 -21.16 4.65 -8.97
C GLY A 80 -20.34 3.66 -9.77
N TYR A 81 -19.83 4.12 -10.90
CA TYR A 81 -18.99 3.33 -11.80
C TYR A 81 -17.76 4.13 -12.22
N THR A 82 -16.65 3.44 -12.41
CA THR A 82 -15.44 3.96 -13.03
C THR A 82 -15.38 3.46 -14.46
N LEU A 83 -14.91 4.32 -15.36
CA LEU A 83 -14.65 3.98 -16.76
C LEU A 83 -13.23 4.39 -17.09
N ARG A 84 -12.43 3.44 -17.54
CA ARG A 84 -11.01 3.62 -17.91
C ARG A 84 -10.64 2.58 -18.96
N HIS A 85 -10.01 3.02 -20.06
CA HIS A 85 -9.56 2.15 -21.16
C HIS A 85 -10.65 1.17 -21.64
N GLY A 86 -11.88 1.66 -21.81
CA GLY A 86 -13.03 0.83 -22.21
C GLY A 86 -13.57 -0.13 -21.13
N ARG A 87 -12.93 -0.21 -19.96
CA ARG A 87 -13.35 -1.07 -18.85
C ARG A 87 -14.26 -0.30 -17.88
N LEU A 88 -15.51 -0.72 -17.80
CA LEU A 88 -16.51 -0.21 -16.85
C LEU A 88 -16.50 -1.07 -15.59
N MET A 89 -16.23 -0.49 -14.42
CA MET A 89 -16.19 -1.20 -13.14
C MET A 89 -17.09 -0.52 -12.11
N ARG A 90 -17.86 -1.31 -11.37
CA ARG A 90 -18.69 -0.83 -10.26
C ARG A 90 -17.80 -0.48 -9.07
N LEU A 91 -18.00 0.70 -8.48
CA LEU A 91 -17.37 1.07 -7.21
C LEU A 91 -17.77 0.08 -6.11
N ALA A 92 -16.86 -0.18 -5.16
CA ALA A 92 -17.18 -1.05 -4.04
C ALA A 92 -18.21 -0.37 -3.14
N ASP A 93 -19.35 -1.04 -2.90
CA ASP A 93 -20.38 -0.56 -1.98
C ASP A 93 -20.07 -0.90 -0.50
N SER A 94 -18.83 -1.32 -0.22
CA SER A 94 -18.35 -1.61 1.13
C SER A 94 -17.85 -0.36 1.84
N LYS A 95 -17.69 -0.43 3.16
CA LYS A 95 -16.97 0.62 3.89
C LYS A 95 -15.55 0.80 3.31
N PRO A 96 -15.00 2.02 3.31
CA PRO A 96 -13.65 2.27 2.84
C PRO A 96 -12.63 1.47 3.65
N VAL A 97 -11.54 1.07 2.99
CA VAL A 97 -10.43 0.31 3.58
C VAL A 97 -9.11 1.04 3.41
N MET A 98 -8.15 0.77 4.29
CA MET A 98 -6.76 1.16 4.11
C MET A 98 -5.92 -0.07 3.78
N ILE A 99 -5.14 -0.03 2.69
CA ILE A 99 -4.14 -1.04 2.38
C ILE A 99 -2.76 -0.48 2.74
N VAL A 100 -2.01 -1.22 3.54
CA VAL A 100 -0.60 -0.96 3.85
C VAL A 100 0.22 -2.11 3.30
N SER A 101 0.99 -1.86 2.25
CA SER A 101 1.73 -2.93 1.56
C SER A 101 3.22 -2.67 1.60
N ASP A 102 4.01 -3.72 1.84
CA ASP A 102 5.41 -3.71 1.41
C ASP A 102 5.52 -3.58 -0.12
N LEU A 103 6.71 -3.20 -0.58
CA LEU A 103 7.03 -3.05 -1.99
C LEU A 103 7.70 -4.30 -2.55
N ASP A 104 8.89 -4.64 -2.07
CA ASP A 104 9.77 -5.63 -2.69
C ASP A 104 9.26 -7.04 -2.41
N HIS A 105 9.19 -7.87 -3.44
CA HIS A 105 8.61 -9.21 -3.39
C HIS A 105 7.15 -9.30 -2.93
N THR A 106 6.50 -8.17 -2.63
CA THR A 106 5.08 -8.06 -2.24
C THR A 106 4.24 -7.39 -3.32
N MET A 107 4.49 -6.10 -3.59
CA MET A 107 3.80 -5.33 -4.64
C MET A 107 4.54 -5.41 -5.98
N VAL A 108 5.87 -5.52 -5.94
CA VAL A 108 6.77 -5.53 -7.11
C VAL A 108 7.94 -6.48 -6.90
N GLY A 109 8.65 -6.84 -7.97
CA GLY A 109 9.97 -7.47 -7.85
C GLY A 109 9.96 -8.95 -7.44
N HIS A 110 8.81 -9.64 -7.47
CA HIS A 110 8.75 -11.09 -7.33
C HIS A 110 8.89 -11.80 -8.68
N GLU A 111 9.61 -12.93 -8.69
CA GLU A 111 10.07 -13.65 -9.89
C GLU A 111 8.94 -14.09 -10.84
N HIS A 112 7.74 -14.29 -10.30
CA HIS A 112 6.57 -14.75 -11.06
C HIS A 112 5.72 -13.64 -11.67
N ASP A 113 6.23 -12.41 -11.75
CA ASP A 113 5.54 -11.25 -12.37
C ASP A 113 6.51 -10.34 -13.13
N GLY A 114 7.42 -10.94 -13.91
CA GLY A 114 8.44 -10.20 -14.66
C GLY A 114 7.89 -9.16 -15.65
N ASP A 115 6.61 -9.27 -16.05
CA ASP A 115 5.92 -8.31 -16.90
C ASP A 115 5.05 -7.30 -16.13
N ASN A 116 5.03 -7.36 -14.78
CA ASN A 116 4.17 -6.59 -13.88
C ASN A 116 2.65 -6.79 -14.14
N GLY A 117 2.24 -7.95 -14.65
CA GLY A 117 0.82 -8.28 -14.88
C GLY A 117 -0.05 -8.23 -13.63
N ARG A 118 0.46 -8.72 -12.48
CA ARG A 118 -0.28 -8.71 -11.20
C ARG A 118 -0.40 -7.30 -10.64
N LEU A 119 0.67 -6.52 -10.72
CA LEU A 119 0.62 -5.09 -10.38
C LEU A 119 -0.44 -4.37 -11.22
N ARG A 120 -0.49 -4.60 -12.53
CA ARG A 120 -1.52 -4.01 -13.40
C ARG A 120 -2.94 -4.42 -13.02
N GLU A 121 -3.16 -5.68 -12.62
CA GLU A 121 -4.48 -6.11 -12.15
C GLU A 121 -4.84 -5.48 -10.80
N PHE A 122 -3.89 -5.38 -9.86
CA PHE A 122 -4.10 -4.62 -8.62
C PHE A 122 -4.48 -3.17 -8.92
N GLN A 123 -3.75 -2.50 -9.82
CA GLN A 123 -4.03 -1.13 -10.24
C GLN A 123 -5.43 -1.00 -10.84
N ALA A 124 -5.83 -1.93 -11.71
CA ALA A 124 -7.15 -1.96 -12.31
C ALA A 124 -8.25 -2.14 -11.26
N GLN A 125 -8.07 -3.03 -10.29
CA GLN A 125 -9.03 -3.22 -9.19
C GLN A 125 -9.09 -2.00 -8.26
N TRP A 126 -7.93 -1.44 -7.90
CA TRP A 126 -7.85 -0.28 -7.01
C TRP A 126 -8.52 0.95 -7.62
N LEU A 127 -8.09 1.36 -8.82
CA LEU A 127 -8.67 2.49 -9.54
C LEU A 127 -10.12 2.22 -9.95
N GLY A 128 -10.45 0.97 -10.25
CA GLY A 128 -11.79 0.57 -10.69
C GLY A 128 -12.83 0.59 -9.58
N ARG A 129 -12.44 0.21 -8.35
CA ARG A 129 -13.41 -0.10 -7.28
C ARG A 129 -13.20 0.66 -5.98
N TYR A 130 -11.98 1.04 -5.62
CA TYR A 130 -11.63 1.45 -4.25
C TYR A 130 -11.13 2.90 -4.15
N ALA A 131 -10.36 3.38 -5.12
CA ALA A 131 -9.69 4.68 -5.08
C ALA A 131 -10.64 5.87 -4.89
N PHE A 132 -11.84 5.79 -5.46
CA PHE A 132 -12.85 6.86 -5.39
C PHE A 132 -13.93 6.62 -4.33
N GLY A 133 -13.84 5.51 -3.60
CA GLY A 133 -14.76 5.18 -2.49
C GLY A 133 -14.26 5.67 -1.13
N GLY A 134 -13.24 6.53 -1.08
CA GLY A 134 -12.61 7.00 0.17
C GLY A 134 -11.62 6.01 0.79
N SER A 135 -11.18 4.98 0.06
CA SER A 135 -10.14 4.05 0.54
C SER A 135 -8.75 4.68 0.45
N ALA A 136 -7.79 4.17 1.22
CA ALA A 136 -6.42 4.70 1.28
C ALA A 136 -5.38 3.63 0.94
N LEU A 137 -4.38 4.01 0.13
CA LEU A 137 -3.22 3.18 -0.18
C LEU A 137 -2.00 3.76 0.53
N VAL A 138 -1.24 2.90 1.19
CA VAL A 138 0.00 3.24 1.91
C VAL A 138 1.06 2.21 1.52
N TYR A 139 2.26 2.68 1.20
CA TYR A 139 3.42 1.81 1.00
C TYR A 139 4.29 1.81 2.25
N SER A 140 4.77 0.64 2.69
CA SER A 140 5.64 0.48 3.85
C SER A 140 6.85 -0.38 3.53
N THR A 141 7.98 0.27 3.24
CA THR A 141 9.18 -0.38 2.71
C THR A 141 10.40 -0.15 3.61
N GLY A 142 11.37 -1.07 3.52
CA GLY A 142 12.71 -0.90 4.10
C GLY A 142 13.57 0.14 3.35
N ARG A 143 13.20 0.51 2.12
CA ARG A 143 13.93 1.49 1.29
C ARG A 143 13.92 2.87 1.93
N ASN A 144 14.99 3.64 1.71
CA ASN A 144 14.95 5.08 1.92
C ASN A 144 14.00 5.74 0.89
N LYS A 145 13.67 7.01 1.10
CA LYS A 145 12.77 7.75 0.19
C LYS A 145 13.24 7.74 -1.26
N ALA A 146 14.52 7.99 -1.53
CA ALA A 146 15.03 8.11 -2.90
C ALA A 146 14.84 6.78 -3.67
N ASP A 147 15.19 5.66 -3.04
CA ASP A 147 15.04 4.33 -3.63
C ASP A 147 13.57 3.93 -3.78
N ALA A 148 12.72 4.29 -2.82
CA ALA A 148 11.29 4.03 -2.91
C ALA A 148 10.64 4.80 -4.07
N LEU A 149 11.02 6.07 -4.28
CA LEU A 149 10.55 6.87 -5.41
C LEU A 149 11.11 6.36 -6.75
N ALA A 150 12.36 5.91 -6.79
CA ALA A 150 12.94 5.30 -7.99
C ALA A 150 12.15 4.04 -8.42
N VAL A 151 11.82 3.16 -7.47
CA VAL A 151 10.97 1.99 -7.74
C VAL A 151 9.57 2.42 -8.16
N ALA A 152 9.00 3.43 -7.53
CA ALA A 152 7.68 3.94 -7.91
C ALA A 152 7.64 4.41 -9.37
N LEU A 153 8.69 5.08 -9.86
CA LEU A 153 8.83 5.48 -11.26
C LEU A 153 9.06 4.28 -12.17
N GLU A 154 10.02 3.42 -11.83
CA GLU A 154 10.38 2.25 -12.65
C GLU A 154 9.20 1.28 -12.84
N ARG A 155 8.41 1.07 -11.79
CA ARG A 155 7.28 0.14 -11.76
C ARG A 155 5.94 0.82 -11.96
N THR A 156 5.91 2.13 -12.19
CA THR A 156 4.68 2.92 -12.39
C THR A 156 3.65 2.72 -11.27
N LEU A 157 4.10 2.76 -10.01
CA LEU A 157 3.24 2.56 -8.85
C LEU A 157 2.13 3.63 -8.78
N LEU A 158 1.01 3.27 -8.16
CA LEU A 158 -0.04 4.26 -7.89
C LEU A 158 0.41 5.21 -6.81
N ARG A 159 -0.07 6.45 -6.87
CA ARG A 159 0.16 7.43 -5.82
C ARG A 159 -0.44 6.93 -4.50
N PRO A 160 0.36 6.74 -3.43
CA PRO A 160 -0.19 6.43 -2.12
C PRO A 160 -0.66 7.72 -1.42
N LYS A 161 -1.41 7.58 -0.33
CA LYS A 161 -1.67 8.68 0.61
C LYS A 161 -0.44 8.95 1.48
N LEU A 162 0.24 7.88 1.90
CA LEU A 162 1.46 7.94 2.72
C LEU A 162 2.51 6.98 2.17
N LEU A 163 3.77 7.40 2.23
CA LEU A 163 4.93 6.56 1.93
C LEU A 163 5.74 6.38 3.22
N ILE A 164 5.76 5.16 3.74
CA ILE A 164 6.52 4.77 4.92
C ILE A 164 7.83 4.13 4.45
N CYS A 165 8.96 4.71 4.89
CA CYS A 165 10.31 4.35 4.47
C CYS A 165 11.18 3.95 5.67
N ALA A 166 12.38 3.45 5.37
CA ALA A 166 13.42 3.13 6.34
C ALA A 166 12.85 2.27 7.49
N VAL A 167 12.19 1.16 7.13
CA VAL A 167 11.55 0.20 8.05
C VAL A 167 10.58 0.83 9.06
N GLY A 168 9.96 1.95 8.69
CA GLY A 168 8.97 2.64 9.52
C GLY A 168 9.52 3.80 10.34
N THR A 169 10.78 4.19 10.19
CA THR A 169 11.31 5.37 10.90
C THR A 169 10.90 6.68 10.24
N GLU A 170 10.51 6.65 8.97
CA GLU A 170 10.11 7.82 8.20
C GLU A 170 8.71 7.63 7.62
N VAL A 171 7.83 8.61 7.81
CA VAL A 171 6.48 8.65 7.23
C VAL A 171 6.38 9.92 6.41
N TYR A 172 6.15 9.78 5.10
CA TYR A 172 6.02 10.88 4.17
C TYR A 172 4.56 11.07 3.73
N GLU A 173 4.14 12.32 3.65
CA GLU A 173 2.86 12.73 3.10
C GLU A 173 3.00 12.98 1.60
N VAL A 174 2.10 12.40 0.81
CA VAL A 174 2.10 12.53 -0.65
C VAL A 174 0.93 13.43 -1.07
N PRO A 175 1.19 14.61 -1.68
CA PRO A 175 0.15 15.56 -2.02
C PRO A 175 -0.97 14.97 -2.90
N GLU A 176 -2.21 15.38 -2.63
CA GLU A 176 -3.38 14.82 -3.30
C GLU A 176 -3.55 15.30 -4.75
N ASP A 177 -3.01 16.47 -5.07
CA ASP A 177 -3.04 17.06 -6.41
C ASP A 177 -1.98 16.48 -7.35
N LEU A 178 -1.16 15.52 -6.89
CA LEU A 178 -0.29 14.75 -7.78
C LEU A 178 -1.10 13.67 -8.54
N PRO A 179 -0.69 13.30 -9.77
CA PRO A 179 -1.36 12.28 -10.56
C PRO A 179 -1.49 10.95 -9.81
N LEU A 180 -2.63 10.25 -9.95
CA LEU A 180 -2.79 8.93 -9.32
C LEU A 180 -1.87 7.85 -9.92
N GLU A 181 -1.38 8.06 -11.13
CA GLU A 181 -0.60 7.10 -11.91
C GLU A 181 0.63 7.77 -12.53
N GLY A 182 1.68 6.99 -12.76
CA GLY A 182 2.83 7.39 -13.58
C GLY A 182 3.85 8.26 -12.83
N THR A 183 3.58 9.56 -12.70
CA THR A 183 4.64 10.56 -12.47
C THR A 183 4.63 11.24 -11.10
N TRP A 184 3.76 10.83 -10.18
CA TRP A 184 3.71 11.45 -8.84
C TRP A 184 5.06 11.42 -8.11
N ALA A 185 5.87 10.38 -8.35
CA ALA A 185 7.17 10.21 -7.73
C ALA A 185 8.26 11.14 -8.30
N GLU A 186 8.00 11.82 -9.44
CA GLU A 186 8.92 12.83 -10.00
C GLU A 186 8.93 14.11 -9.13
N SER A 187 7.84 14.39 -8.41
CA SER A 187 7.71 15.54 -7.49
C SER A 187 8.26 15.24 -6.10
N ALA A 188 9.45 14.67 -6.02
CA ALA A 188 10.10 14.23 -4.78
C ALA A 188 10.21 15.35 -3.73
N GLU A 189 10.40 16.59 -4.17
CA GLU A 189 10.49 17.80 -3.33
C GLU A 189 9.18 18.15 -2.62
N ARG A 190 8.04 17.73 -3.17
CA ARG A 190 6.71 17.99 -2.59
C ARG A 190 6.28 16.91 -1.60
N ILE A 191 7.01 15.79 -1.53
CA ILE A 191 6.73 14.67 -0.63
C ILE A 191 7.49 14.93 0.68
N SER A 192 6.79 15.38 1.71
CA SER A 192 7.39 15.87 2.96
C SER A 192 7.25 14.88 4.11
N LEU A 193 8.22 14.87 5.03
CA LEU A 193 8.10 14.11 6.28
C LEU A 193 6.92 14.63 7.09
N ASN A 194 6.15 13.71 7.66
CA ASN A 194 5.12 14.05 8.62
C ASN A 194 5.80 14.53 9.92
N ALA A 195 5.48 15.75 10.34
CA ALA A 195 6.11 16.41 11.49
C ALA A 195 5.79 15.71 12.83
N GLU A 196 4.57 15.20 13.00
CA GLU A 196 4.16 14.50 14.22
C GLU A 196 4.93 13.19 14.39
N TRP A 197 5.02 12.39 13.32
CA TRP A 197 5.81 11.17 13.31
C TRP A 197 7.28 11.43 13.61
N THR A 198 7.86 12.41 12.92
CA THR A 198 9.26 12.81 13.08
C THR A 198 9.57 13.17 14.53
N LYS A 199 8.70 13.96 15.17
CA LYS A 199 8.85 14.32 16.58
C LYS A 199 8.82 13.09 17.49
N MET A 200 7.92 12.13 17.25
CA MET A 200 7.86 10.91 18.05
C MET A 200 9.15 10.08 17.95
N MET A 201 9.78 10.04 16.77
CA MET A 201 11.08 9.36 16.60
C MET A 201 12.18 10.04 17.41
N GLN A 202 12.24 11.39 17.36
CA GLN A 202 13.23 12.18 18.09
C GLN A 202 13.12 12.04 19.62
N GLU A 203 11.91 11.95 20.15
CA GLU A 203 11.68 11.87 21.61
C GLU A 203 12.11 10.54 22.23
N THR A 204 12.21 9.48 21.44
CA THR A 204 12.31 8.10 21.95
C THR A 204 13.56 7.35 21.49
N PHE A 205 14.40 7.96 20.66
CA PHE A 205 15.59 7.32 20.12
C PHE A 205 16.86 8.07 20.53
N ASP A 206 17.53 7.57 21.57
CA ASP A 206 18.88 8.01 21.95
C ASP A 206 19.92 7.30 21.07
N ARG A 207 20.15 7.87 19.88
CA ARG A 207 21.07 7.30 18.89
C ARG A 207 22.49 7.10 19.46
N GLU A 208 23.01 8.11 20.15
CA GLU A 208 24.39 8.09 20.66
C GLU A 208 24.59 6.96 21.67
N ALA A 209 23.62 6.76 22.58
CA ALA A 209 23.67 5.66 23.54
C ALA A 209 23.61 4.27 22.86
N VAL A 210 22.79 4.13 21.82
CA VAL A 210 22.70 2.88 21.04
C VAL A 210 24.01 2.61 20.30
N GLU A 211 24.56 3.59 19.57
CA GLU A 211 25.84 3.43 18.87
C GLU A 211 26.99 3.10 19.82
N ALA A 212 27.06 3.77 20.98
CA ALA A 212 28.06 3.49 22.01
C ALA A 212 27.94 2.04 22.52
N THR A 213 26.71 1.56 22.74
CA THR A 213 26.46 0.19 23.20
C THR A 213 26.84 -0.84 22.14
N LEU A 214 26.44 -0.63 20.88
CA LEU A 214 26.79 -1.50 19.75
C LEU A 214 28.31 -1.60 19.60
N LYS A 215 29.01 -0.46 19.58
CA LYS A 215 30.47 -0.41 19.44
C LYS A 215 31.19 -1.10 20.59
N ALA A 216 30.71 -0.93 21.82
CA ALA A 216 31.38 -1.47 23.02
C ALA A 216 31.12 -2.97 23.24
N LYS A 217 29.90 -3.44 22.94
CA LYS A 217 29.46 -4.80 23.33
C LYS A 217 29.15 -5.72 22.15
N PHE A 218 28.83 -5.17 20.98
CA PHE A 218 28.36 -5.96 19.84
C PHE A 218 29.04 -5.56 18.52
N PRO A 219 30.39 -5.65 18.44
CA PRO A 219 31.15 -5.21 17.26
C PRO A 219 30.85 -6.00 15.98
N LYS A 220 30.10 -7.10 16.06
CA LYS A 220 29.65 -7.88 14.89
C LYS A 220 28.51 -7.21 14.11
N PHE A 221 27.78 -6.26 14.70
CA PHE A 221 26.82 -5.45 13.96
C PHE A 221 27.59 -4.30 13.29
N GLU A 222 27.91 -4.48 12.02
CA GLU A 222 28.65 -3.51 11.24
C GLU A 222 27.74 -2.36 10.82
N THR A 223 27.94 -1.17 11.37
CA THR A 223 27.15 0.02 11.01
C THR A 223 27.31 0.38 9.53
N ARG A 224 26.20 0.60 8.83
CA ARG A 224 26.12 0.91 7.39
C ARG A 224 25.54 2.30 7.07
N GLY A 225 25.22 3.12 8.07
CA GLY A 225 24.65 4.46 7.90
C GLY A 225 25.26 5.48 8.86
N CYS A 226 24.83 6.74 8.75
CA CYS A 226 25.31 7.83 9.59
C CYS A 226 24.16 8.74 10.07
N PRO A 227 24.37 9.56 11.11
CA PRO A 227 23.31 10.42 11.66
C PRO A 227 22.71 11.40 10.64
N GLU A 228 23.48 11.82 9.63
CA GLU A 228 23.05 12.78 8.61
C GLU A 228 22.05 12.17 7.63
N THR A 229 22.20 10.88 7.29
CA THR A 229 21.33 10.17 6.33
C THR A 229 20.26 9.34 7.00
N ASP A 230 20.52 8.84 8.22
CA ASP A 230 19.63 7.96 8.95
C ASP A 230 19.40 8.48 10.38
N PRO A 231 18.92 9.72 10.60
CA PRO A 231 18.85 10.32 11.93
C PRO A 231 18.05 9.51 12.96
N TYR A 232 17.09 8.70 12.50
CA TYR A 232 16.15 7.95 13.33
C TYR A 232 16.38 6.43 13.33
N ARG A 233 17.47 5.97 12.70
CA ARG A 233 17.76 4.55 12.50
C ARG A 233 19.27 4.30 12.44
N ILE A 234 19.74 3.22 13.04
CA ILE A 234 21.12 2.74 12.85
C ILE A 234 21.03 1.47 12.01
N PRO A 235 21.21 1.55 10.68
CA PRO A 235 21.28 0.36 9.85
C PRO A 235 22.61 -0.35 10.08
N THR A 236 22.56 -1.67 10.28
CA THR A 236 23.76 -2.51 10.42
C THR A 236 23.66 -3.77 9.56
N ALA A 237 24.81 -4.37 9.28
CA ALA A 237 24.91 -5.69 8.66
C ALA A 237 25.52 -6.68 9.66
N TYR A 238 25.03 -7.92 9.64
CA TYR A 238 25.55 -9.02 10.44
C TYR A 238 25.74 -10.24 9.52
N GLU A 239 26.96 -10.75 9.44
CA GLU A 239 27.27 -11.99 8.72
C GLU A 239 26.71 -13.18 9.49
N VAL A 240 25.87 -13.99 8.86
CA VAL A 240 25.14 -15.06 9.52
C VAL A 240 26.11 -16.11 10.05
N ASP A 241 25.99 -16.38 11.36
CA ASP A 241 26.72 -17.42 12.06
C ASP A 241 25.81 -18.16 13.05
N ASP A 242 26.31 -19.25 13.64
CA ASP A 242 25.55 -20.08 14.59
C ASP A 242 25.06 -19.31 15.83
N ASN A 243 25.60 -18.10 16.10
CA ASN A 243 25.27 -17.29 17.26
C ASN A 243 24.37 -16.08 16.92
N LEU A 244 23.86 -15.97 15.69
CA LEU A 244 22.99 -14.86 15.28
C LEU A 244 21.83 -14.65 16.25
N GLU A 245 21.05 -15.70 16.55
CA GLU A 245 19.89 -15.59 17.45
C GLU A 245 20.28 -15.19 18.87
N GLY A 246 21.42 -15.71 19.35
CA GLY A 246 21.98 -15.36 20.65
C GLY A 246 22.38 -13.89 20.73
N ASN A 247 23.04 -13.38 19.68
CA ASN A 247 23.45 -11.98 19.59
C ASN A 247 22.26 -11.03 19.43
N ILE A 248 21.24 -11.39 18.64
CA ILE A 248 19.99 -10.61 18.54
C ILE A 248 19.28 -10.53 19.91
N ARG A 249 19.25 -11.63 20.66
CA ARG A 249 18.68 -11.62 22.02
C ARG A 249 19.48 -10.74 22.97
N ALA A 250 20.80 -10.90 22.97
CA ALA A 250 21.68 -10.15 23.86
C ALA A 250 21.66 -8.64 23.55
N VAL A 251 21.60 -8.24 22.28
CA VAL A 251 21.54 -6.82 21.91
C VAL A 251 20.20 -6.20 22.29
N ARG A 252 19.07 -6.92 22.12
CA ARG A 252 17.76 -6.46 22.62
C ARG A 252 17.76 -6.26 24.13
N GLU A 253 18.33 -7.19 24.88
CA GLU A 253 18.42 -7.08 26.34
C GLU A 253 19.30 -5.90 26.77
N ALA A 254 20.43 -5.70 26.10
CA ALA A 254 21.38 -4.63 26.42
C ALA A 254 20.87 -3.23 26.06
N LEU A 255 20.10 -3.09 24.98
CA LEU A 255 19.53 -1.81 24.54
C LEU A 255 18.21 -1.49 25.26
N GLY A 256 17.52 -2.50 25.78
CA GLY A 256 16.29 -2.33 26.54
C GLY A 256 15.04 -2.16 25.65
N PRO A 257 13.86 -1.96 26.27
CA PRO A 257 12.58 -1.98 25.59
C PRO A 257 12.30 -0.75 24.72
N ASP A 258 13.09 0.33 24.88
CA ASP A 258 12.90 1.58 24.14
C ASP A 258 13.48 1.54 22.73
N VAL A 259 14.19 0.46 22.37
CA VAL A 259 14.78 0.26 21.04
C VAL A 259 14.14 -0.94 20.33
N GLU A 260 13.57 -0.70 19.16
CA GLU A 260 13.16 -1.77 18.25
C GLU A 260 14.35 -2.25 17.43
N VAL A 261 14.44 -3.57 17.25
CA VAL A 261 15.50 -4.23 16.46
C VAL A 261 14.81 -4.94 15.30
N VAL A 262 14.84 -4.35 14.11
CA VAL A 262 14.20 -4.94 12.93
C VAL A 262 15.24 -5.79 12.21
N VAL A 263 14.94 -7.09 12.04
CA VAL A 263 15.83 -8.04 11.36
C VAL A 263 15.26 -8.38 10.00
N SER A 264 16.08 -8.25 8.97
CA SER A 264 15.74 -8.57 7.58
C SER A 264 16.96 -9.11 6.82
N GLY A 265 16.82 -9.42 5.53
CA GLY A 265 17.93 -9.87 4.68
C GLY A 265 18.00 -11.38 4.47
N GLY A 266 18.99 -11.80 3.67
CA GLY A 266 19.10 -13.15 3.11
C GLY A 266 19.74 -14.19 4.03
N VAL A 267 20.27 -15.25 3.41
CA VAL A 267 20.85 -16.42 4.10
C VAL A 267 22.25 -16.14 4.65
N GLU A 268 23.07 -15.38 3.92
CA GLU A 268 24.46 -15.11 4.30
C GLU A 268 24.61 -13.85 5.16
N TRP A 269 23.76 -12.84 4.92
CA TRP A 269 23.82 -11.55 5.59
C TRP A 269 22.44 -11.13 6.07
N LYS A 270 22.37 -10.70 7.33
CA LYS A 270 21.19 -10.03 7.89
C LYS A 270 21.44 -8.54 7.98
N LEU A 271 20.42 -7.78 7.59
CA LEU A 271 20.31 -6.36 7.86
C LEU A 271 19.57 -6.19 9.18
N VAL A 272 20.20 -5.52 10.13
CA VAL A 272 19.65 -5.31 11.47
C VAL A 272 19.58 -3.82 11.72
N ASP A 273 18.36 -3.31 11.76
CA ASP A 273 18.07 -1.90 11.96
C ASP A 273 17.69 -1.65 13.42
N PHE A 274 18.38 -0.71 14.07
CA PHE A 274 18.04 -0.24 15.41
C PHE A 274 17.31 1.09 15.32
N CYS A 275 16.13 1.19 15.92
CA CYS A 275 15.31 2.39 15.87
C CYS A 275 14.48 2.55 17.15
N SER A 276 13.73 3.65 17.27
CA SER A 276 12.77 3.82 18.36
C SER A 276 11.83 2.62 18.49
N SER A 277 11.49 2.23 19.73
CA SER A 277 10.42 1.26 20.02
C SER A 277 9.05 1.62 19.43
N ARG A 278 8.82 2.90 19.09
CA ARG A 278 7.61 3.35 18.41
C ARG A 278 7.68 3.16 16.90
N ALA A 279 8.87 2.96 16.33
CA ALA A 279 9.09 2.78 14.91
C ALA A 279 8.67 1.37 14.44
N GLY A 280 9.28 0.88 13.35
CA GLY A 280 8.90 -0.39 12.76
C GLY A 280 7.63 -0.29 11.90
N LYS A 281 7.40 -1.30 11.06
CA LYS A 281 6.23 -1.35 10.19
C LYS A 281 4.91 -1.36 10.97
N MET A 282 4.85 -2.02 12.13
CA MET A 282 3.67 -1.99 13.01
C MET A 282 3.34 -0.58 13.51
N GLY A 283 4.31 0.11 14.12
CA GLY A 283 4.08 1.44 14.70
C GLY A 283 3.67 2.47 13.66
N ALA A 284 4.35 2.45 12.51
CA ALA A 284 4.03 3.32 11.38
C ALA A 284 2.67 2.98 10.75
N CYS A 285 2.29 1.70 10.65
CA CYS A 285 0.95 1.28 10.20
C CYS A 285 -0.15 1.80 11.13
N GLN A 286 0.03 1.68 12.45
CA GLN A 286 -0.92 2.19 13.43
C GLN A 286 -1.03 3.72 13.38
N PHE A 287 0.09 4.41 13.18
CA PHE A 287 0.11 5.86 12.98
C PHE A 287 -0.65 6.26 11.72
N ALA A 288 -0.40 5.60 10.59
CA ALA A 288 -1.13 5.84 9.34
C ALA A 288 -2.64 5.63 9.52
N GLY A 289 -3.05 4.58 10.24
CA GLY A 289 -4.45 4.32 10.56
C GLY A 289 -5.09 5.46 11.36
N ARG A 290 -4.40 5.97 12.40
CA ARG A 290 -4.88 7.13 13.18
C ARG A 290 -4.95 8.40 12.34
N LEU A 291 -3.90 8.69 11.58
CA LEU A 291 -3.79 9.90 10.75
C LEU A 291 -4.89 9.94 9.68
N LEU A 292 -5.18 8.81 9.04
CA LEU A 292 -6.14 8.71 7.94
C LEU A 292 -7.56 8.32 8.39
N GLY A 293 -7.78 8.05 9.68
CA GLY A 293 -9.10 7.70 10.24
C GLY A 293 -9.56 6.27 9.98
N PHE A 294 -8.63 5.32 9.82
CA PHE A 294 -8.91 3.90 9.60
C PHE A 294 -8.65 3.07 10.86
N PRO A 295 -9.69 2.39 11.40
CA PRO A 295 -9.51 1.43 12.48
C PRO A 295 -8.91 0.12 11.95
N ALA A 296 -8.28 -0.67 12.82
CA ALA A 296 -7.54 -1.87 12.46
C ALA A 296 -8.38 -2.89 11.65
N GLU A 297 -9.66 -3.03 11.96
CA GLU A 297 -10.55 -3.99 11.29
C GLU A 297 -10.85 -3.61 9.82
N ARG A 298 -10.52 -2.37 9.43
CA ARG A 298 -10.60 -1.85 8.05
C ARG A 298 -9.22 -1.60 7.45
N THR A 299 -8.18 -2.11 8.09
CA THR A 299 -6.80 -2.05 7.59
C THR A 299 -6.37 -3.44 7.13
N LEU A 300 -5.86 -3.50 5.91
CA LEU A 300 -5.26 -4.68 5.30
C LEU A 300 -3.75 -4.45 5.21
N VAL A 301 -2.95 -5.32 5.83
CA VAL A 301 -1.49 -5.31 5.72
C VAL A 301 -1.01 -6.40 4.75
N CYS A 302 -0.01 -6.11 3.93
CA CYS A 302 0.55 -7.06 2.97
C CYS A 302 2.08 -7.09 3.08
N GLY A 303 2.67 -8.29 3.07
CA GLY A 303 4.12 -8.46 3.17
C GLY A 303 4.59 -9.89 2.87
N ASP A 304 5.89 -10.08 2.70
CA ASP A 304 6.52 -11.33 2.29
C ASP A 304 7.61 -11.80 3.25
N SER A 305 8.20 -10.91 4.06
CA SER A 305 9.45 -11.20 4.78
C SER A 305 9.38 -10.94 6.29
N GLY A 306 10.48 -11.22 7.00
CA GLY A 306 10.59 -11.03 8.43
C GLY A 306 10.42 -9.58 8.91
N ASN A 307 10.67 -8.57 8.05
CA ASN A 307 10.45 -7.17 8.44
C ASN A 307 8.96 -6.79 8.46
N ASP A 308 8.10 -7.55 7.76
CA ASP A 308 6.65 -7.38 7.70
C ASP A 308 5.92 -8.02 8.85
N GLU A 309 6.56 -8.98 9.50
CA GLU A 309 6.05 -9.79 10.59
C GLU A 309 5.32 -8.95 11.65
N SER A 310 5.89 -7.80 12.02
CA SER A 310 5.32 -6.89 13.00
C SER A 310 3.95 -6.35 12.60
N MET A 311 3.67 -6.13 11.31
CA MET A 311 2.37 -5.65 10.85
C MET A 311 1.25 -6.64 11.18
N TYR A 312 1.52 -7.94 11.07
CA TYR A 312 0.56 -9.00 11.38
C TYR A 312 0.27 -9.17 12.89
N ARG A 313 1.13 -8.60 13.75
CA ARG A 313 0.91 -8.53 15.20
C ARG A 313 -0.03 -7.40 15.61
N CYS A 314 -0.34 -6.46 14.71
CA CYS A 314 -1.24 -5.34 15.00
C CYS A 314 -2.64 -5.87 15.37
N PRO A 315 -3.16 -5.57 16.58
CA PRO A 315 -4.43 -6.13 17.02
C PRO A 315 -5.61 -5.76 16.10
N GLY A 316 -6.41 -6.75 15.71
CA GLY A 316 -7.60 -6.56 14.88
C GLY A 316 -7.34 -6.30 13.39
N VAL A 317 -6.08 -6.26 12.95
CA VAL A 317 -5.73 -6.02 11.55
C VAL A 317 -6.09 -7.22 10.66
N ARG A 318 -6.38 -6.96 9.39
CA ARG A 318 -6.42 -8.01 8.36
C ARG A 318 -5.07 -8.10 7.66
N GLY A 319 -4.62 -9.29 7.32
CA GLY A 319 -3.33 -9.51 6.67
C GLY A 319 -3.42 -10.34 5.39
N VAL A 320 -2.49 -10.11 4.47
CA VAL A 320 -2.21 -10.97 3.31
C VAL A 320 -0.71 -11.26 3.28
N ALA A 321 -0.34 -12.48 3.66
CA ALA A 321 0.99 -12.99 3.36
C ALA A 321 0.99 -13.50 1.92
N VAL A 322 1.86 -12.96 1.08
CA VAL A 322 1.92 -13.32 -0.34
C VAL A 322 2.40 -14.77 -0.52
N GLY A 323 2.06 -15.42 -1.63
CA GLY A 323 2.38 -16.84 -1.84
C GLY A 323 3.88 -17.14 -1.69
N ASN A 324 4.69 -16.24 -2.24
CA ASN A 324 6.16 -16.26 -2.20
C ASN A 324 6.76 -15.72 -0.88
N SER A 325 6.01 -15.76 0.23
CA SER A 325 6.51 -15.33 1.54
C SER A 325 7.72 -16.17 1.96
N LEU A 326 8.75 -15.51 2.48
CA LEU A 326 9.97 -16.15 2.96
C LEU A 326 9.70 -17.06 4.19
N PRO A 327 10.51 -18.11 4.38
CA PRO A 327 10.31 -19.08 5.46
C PRO A 327 10.19 -18.46 6.86
N GLU A 328 10.91 -17.38 7.15
CA GLU A 328 10.87 -16.68 8.42
C GLU A 328 9.51 -16.03 8.70
N LEU A 329 8.86 -15.43 7.70
CA LEU A 329 7.53 -14.85 7.88
C LEU A 329 6.51 -15.98 8.11
N VAL A 330 6.58 -17.05 7.31
CA VAL A 330 5.70 -18.21 7.46
C VAL A 330 5.85 -18.85 8.85
N ALA A 331 7.07 -18.99 9.35
CA ALA A 331 7.34 -19.49 10.70
C ALA A 331 6.76 -18.57 11.78
N ALA A 332 6.91 -17.26 11.64
CA ALA A 332 6.32 -16.30 12.56
C ALA A 332 4.78 -16.36 12.56
N LEU A 333 4.15 -16.40 11.39
CA LEU A 333 2.70 -16.53 11.24
C LEU A 333 2.16 -17.82 11.88
N ARG A 334 2.86 -18.95 11.71
CA ARG A 334 2.55 -20.21 12.41
C ARG A 334 2.58 -20.04 13.93
N GLY A 335 3.53 -19.26 14.43
CA GLY A 335 3.61 -18.89 15.85
C GLY A 335 2.45 -18.01 16.31
N MET A 336 1.88 -17.17 15.43
CA MET A 336 0.77 -16.27 15.73
C MET A 336 -0.62 -16.90 15.61
N ALA A 337 -0.75 -17.98 14.84
CA ALA A 337 -2.02 -18.64 14.57
C ALA A 337 -2.73 -19.09 15.86
N GLU A 338 -4.00 -18.73 15.99
CA GLU A 338 -4.82 -19.07 17.15
C GLU A 338 -5.07 -20.58 17.22
N GLN A 339 -5.37 -21.21 16.09
CA GLN A 339 -5.66 -22.64 15.96
C GLN A 339 -4.38 -23.51 15.83
N GLY A 340 -3.21 -22.90 16.02
CA GLY A 340 -1.92 -23.55 15.90
C GLY A 340 -1.33 -23.55 14.48
N PRO A 341 -0.08 -24.05 14.32
CA PRO A 341 0.69 -23.93 13.07
C PRO A 341 0.02 -24.52 11.83
N GLU A 342 -0.74 -25.62 11.98
CA GLU A 342 -1.42 -26.34 10.88
C GLU A 342 -2.52 -25.50 10.19
N ALA A 343 -2.99 -24.43 10.84
CA ALA A 343 -3.95 -23.50 10.24
C ALA A 343 -3.32 -22.64 9.12
N VAL A 344 -2.00 -22.43 9.15
CA VAL A 344 -1.28 -21.61 8.18
C VAL A 344 -0.99 -22.43 6.94
N ARG A 345 -1.91 -22.33 5.97
CA ARG A 345 -1.85 -23.05 4.69
C ARG A 345 -2.07 -22.07 3.56
N GLN A 346 -1.31 -22.25 2.48
CA GLN A 346 -1.52 -21.48 1.25
C GLN A 346 -2.96 -21.62 0.75
N GLY A 347 -3.51 -20.51 0.25
CA GLY A 347 -4.89 -20.39 -0.20
C GLY A 347 -5.94 -20.34 0.92
N ALA A 348 -5.53 -20.24 2.19
CA ALA A 348 -6.45 -20.24 3.33
C ALA A 348 -6.26 -19.03 4.27
N SER A 349 -7.38 -18.62 4.86
CA SER A 349 -7.39 -17.62 5.94
C SER A 349 -7.31 -18.29 7.31
N PHE A 350 -6.65 -17.63 8.25
CA PHE A 350 -6.56 -18.07 9.64
C PHE A 350 -6.62 -16.88 10.61
N ALA A 351 -7.16 -17.12 11.81
CA ALA A 351 -7.18 -16.14 12.88
C ALA A 351 -5.85 -16.10 13.63
N THR A 352 -5.43 -14.90 14.03
CA THR A 352 -4.23 -14.70 14.87
C THR A 352 -4.63 -14.46 16.33
N ARG A 353 -3.72 -14.77 17.27
CA ARG A 353 -3.92 -14.46 18.70
C ARG A 353 -4.10 -12.96 18.98
N ALA A 354 -3.72 -12.09 18.04
CA ALA A 354 -3.96 -10.66 18.09
C ALA A 354 -5.37 -10.27 17.63
N LYS A 355 -6.29 -11.24 17.46
CA LYS A 355 -7.66 -11.04 16.93
C LYS A 355 -7.68 -10.51 15.50
N GLY A 356 -6.60 -10.70 14.75
CA GLY A 356 -6.54 -10.42 13.32
C GLY A 356 -6.93 -11.62 12.48
N GLU A 357 -7.11 -11.41 11.19
CA GLU A 357 -7.35 -12.47 10.20
C GLU A 357 -6.34 -12.33 9.06
N VAL A 358 -5.61 -13.40 8.76
CA VAL A 358 -4.56 -13.40 7.74
C VAL A 358 -4.89 -14.42 6.66
N LEU A 359 -4.87 -13.99 5.40
CA LEU A 359 -4.83 -14.87 4.23
C LEU A 359 -3.37 -15.20 3.92
N TYR A 360 -3.00 -16.47 3.90
CA TYR A 360 -1.76 -16.89 3.23
C TYR A 360 -2.12 -17.22 1.78
N ALA A 361 -1.72 -16.35 0.85
CA ALA A 361 -2.04 -16.52 -0.56
C ALA A 361 -1.41 -17.79 -1.14
N SER A 362 -2.05 -18.38 -2.15
CA SER A 362 -1.46 -19.48 -2.89
C SER A 362 -0.32 -18.99 -3.77
N GLU A 363 0.75 -19.78 -3.87
CA GLU A 363 1.64 -19.65 -5.02
C GLU A 363 0.88 -20.06 -6.29
N PRO A 364 0.99 -19.27 -7.37
CA PRO A 364 0.33 -19.56 -8.64
C PRO A 364 0.91 -20.75 -9.40
#